data_AF-K2MN85-F1
#
_entry.id   AF-K2MN85-F1
#
_cell.length_a   1.000
_cell.length_b   1.000
_cell.length_c   1.000
_cell.angle_alpha   90.00
_cell.angle_beta   90.00
_cell.angle_gamma   90.00
#
_symmetry.space_group_name_H-M   'P 1'
#
loop_
_entity.id
_entity.type
_entity.pdbx_description
1 polymer ?
#
loop_
_entity_poly.entity_id
_entity_poly.type
_entity_poly.pdbx_seq_one_letter_code
_entity_poly.pdbx_strand_id
1 'polypeptide(L)'
;MQHDGDLLYAHANALCGTVTTDEERMAVLSDISIMDSTLGKLALAVIERSRTTKESWLIMLVGAGGNGLERVPLVMVAYARGGLVRFGPIPEEATLADVAPTVLHWFALSPHGDAQRVRGMCSTGVAAISCEATTRWP
;
A
#
# COMPACT_ATOMS: atom_id res chain seq x y z
N MET A 1 5.38 23.61 9.63
CA MET A 1 6.08 22.42 10.15
C MET A 1 6.74 21.75 8.97
N GLN A 2 8.02 21.38 9.08
CA GLN A 2 8.72 20.65 8.03
C GLN A 2 8.26 19.20 8.13
N HIS A 3 7.51 18.74 7.12
CA HIS A 3 7.06 17.36 7.06
C HIS A 3 8.23 16.51 6.56
N ASP A 4 8.93 15.84 7.48
CA ASP A 4 9.97 14.87 7.14
C ASP A 4 9.29 13.59 6.64
N GLY A 5 9.34 13.36 5.33
CA GLY A 5 8.81 12.15 4.72
C GLY A 5 8.83 12.25 3.20
N ASP A 6 9.36 11.23 2.54
CA ASP A 6 9.39 11.14 1.08
C ASP A 6 8.25 10.26 0.57
N LEU A 7 7.60 10.68 -0.53
CA LEU A 7 6.65 9.87 -1.27
C LEU A 7 7.27 9.42 -2.59
N LEU A 8 7.47 8.11 -2.74
CA LEU A 8 7.87 7.51 -4.01
C LEU A 8 6.63 7.00 -4.74
N TYR A 9 6.33 7.60 -5.90
CA TYR A 9 5.24 7.16 -6.77
C TYR A 9 5.80 6.54 -8.05
N ALA A 10 5.40 5.29 -8.30
CA ALA A 10 5.68 4.60 -9.54
C ALA A 10 4.35 4.13 -10.16
N HIS A 11 4.23 4.30 -11.47
CA HIS A 11 3.07 3.88 -12.23
C HIS A 11 3.53 2.94 -13.34
N ALA A 12 2.90 1.76 -13.39
CA ALA A 12 3.15 0.75 -14.41
C ALA A 12 1.85 0.48 -15.18
N ASN A 13 1.93 0.55 -16.51
CA ASN A 13 0.84 0.19 -17.40
C ASN A 13 1.05 -1.24 -17.89
N ALA A 14 0.53 -2.22 -17.16
CA ALA A 14 0.59 -3.63 -17.57
C ALA A 14 -0.54 -4.02 -18.54
N LEU A 15 -1.55 -3.17 -18.74
CA LEU A 15 -2.70 -3.42 -19.62
C LEU A 15 -3.21 -2.13 -20.27
N CYS A 16 -3.41 -2.19 -21.59
CA CYS A 16 -4.28 -1.27 -22.31
C CYS A 16 -5.10 -2.11 -23.31
N GLY A 17 -6.32 -2.52 -22.94
CA GLY A 17 -7.23 -3.29 -23.80
C GLY A 17 -7.39 -4.79 -23.46
N THR A 18 -8.21 -5.48 -24.26
CA THR A 18 -8.42 -6.93 -24.20
C THR A 18 -7.24 -7.66 -24.82
N VAL A 19 -6.64 -8.60 -24.09
CA VAL A 19 -5.64 -9.54 -24.61
C VAL A 19 -6.34 -10.47 -25.59
N THR A 20 -5.90 -10.48 -26.86
CA THR A 20 -6.53 -11.26 -27.93
C THR A 20 -5.65 -12.40 -28.45
N THR A 21 -4.36 -12.38 -28.12
CA THR A 21 -3.37 -13.38 -28.55
C THR A 21 -2.56 -13.97 -27.39
N ASP A 22 -2.00 -15.16 -27.59
CA ASP A 22 -1.11 -15.82 -26.60
C ASP A 22 0.22 -15.07 -26.42
N GLU A 23 0.73 -14.41 -27.47
CA GLU A 23 1.93 -13.57 -27.39
C GLU A 23 1.69 -12.34 -26.49
N GLU A 24 0.56 -11.66 -26.66
CA GLU A 24 0.14 -10.56 -25.77
C GLU A 24 -0.02 -11.05 -24.33
N ARG A 25 -0.58 -12.25 -24.13
CA ARG A 25 -0.72 -12.85 -22.80
C ARG A 25 0.64 -13.12 -22.15
N MET A 26 1.59 -13.67 -22.91
CA MET A 26 2.96 -13.93 -22.44
C MET A 26 3.69 -12.63 -22.08
N ALA A 27 3.53 -11.58 -22.90
CA ALA A 27 4.09 -10.26 -22.61
C ALA A 27 3.54 -9.69 -21.30
N VAL A 28 2.22 -9.77 -21.08
CA VAL A 28 1.60 -9.32 -19.82
C VAL A 28 2.11 -10.09 -18.61
N LEU A 29 2.23 -11.42 -18.70
CA LEU A 29 2.78 -12.24 -17.62
C LEU A 29 4.25 -11.90 -17.33
N SER A 30 5.02 -11.59 -18.36
CA SER A 30 6.40 -11.12 -18.21
C SER A 30 6.45 -9.78 -17.48
N ASP A 31 5.60 -8.81 -17.84
CA ASP A 31 5.54 -7.51 -17.19
C ASP A 31 5.13 -7.62 -15.72
N ILE A 32 4.13 -8.45 -15.41
CA ILE A 32 3.73 -8.76 -14.03
C ILE A 32 4.89 -9.38 -13.24
N SER A 33 5.65 -10.29 -13.84
CA SER A 33 6.81 -10.92 -13.22
C SER A 33 7.93 -9.90 -12.91
N ILE A 34 8.17 -8.96 -13.82
CA ILE A 34 9.14 -7.87 -13.60
C ILE A 34 8.68 -6.96 -12.47
N MET A 35 7.38 -6.61 -12.42
CA MET A 35 6.79 -5.82 -11.35
C MET A 35 6.93 -6.52 -9.99
N ASP A 36 6.61 -7.82 -9.93
CA ASP A 36 6.74 -8.63 -8.71
C ASP A 36 8.19 -8.68 -8.22
N SER A 37 9.15 -8.95 -9.11
CA SER A 37 10.58 -8.93 -8.78
C SER A 37 11.06 -7.59 -8.25
N THR A 38 10.57 -6.50 -8.85
CA THR A 38 10.91 -5.13 -8.44
C THR A 38 10.34 -4.81 -7.06
N LEU A 39 9.08 -5.20 -6.82
CA LEU A 39 8.42 -5.05 -5.53
C LEU A 39 9.14 -5.84 -4.43
N GLY A 40 9.56 -7.07 -4.71
CA GLY A 40 10.33 -7.89 -3.79
C GLY A 40 11.67 -7.26 -3.40
N LYS A 41 12.41 -6.72 -4.37
CA LYS A 41 13.67 -5.99 -4.10
C LYS A 41 13.45 -4.72 -3.28
N LEU A 42 12.38 -3.97 -3.58
CA LEU A 42 12.02 -2.77 -2.82
C LEU A 42 11.67 -3.12 -1.37
N ALA A 43 10.85 -4.15 -1.17
CA ALA A 43 10.47 -4.61 0.17
C ALA A 43 11.70 -5.01 1.00
N LEU A 44 12.65 -5.74 0.42
CA LEU A 44 13.91 -6.11 1.09
C LEU A 44 14.75 -4.87 1.47
N ALA A 45 14.89 -3.92 0.55
CA ALA A 45 15.63 -2.68 0.81
C ALA A 45 14.97 -1.85 1.93
N VAL A 46 13.64 -1.77 1.93
CA VAL A 46 12.85 -1.10 2.96
C VAL A 46 13.00 -1.77 4.33
N ILE A 47 12.96 -3.11 4.40
CA ILE A 47 13.18 -3.85 5.64
C ILE A 47 14.54 -3.50 6.25
N GLU A 48 15.61 -3.59 5.45
CA GLU A 48 16.97 -3.32 5.93
C GLU A 48 17.15 -1.85 6.34
N ARG A 49 16.60 -0.92 5.55
CA ARG A 49 16.65 0.52 5.84
C ARG A 49 15.87 0.87 7.11
N SER A 50 14.66 0.32 7.29
CA SER A 50 13.84 0.57 8.48
C SER A 50 14.50 0.06 9.77
N ARG A 51 15.34 -0.98 9.68
CA ARG A 51 16.13 -1.51 10.80
C ARG A 51 17.29 -0.58 11.20
N THR A 52 17.98 -0.01 10.22
CA THR A 52 19.21 0.79 10.43
C THR A 52 18.93 2.25 10.75
N THR A 53 17.93 2.85 10.10
CA THR A 53 17.64 4.30 10.17
C THR A 53 16.47 4.66 11.07
N LYS A 54 15.73 3.67 11.61
CA LYS A 54 14.47 3.84 12.36
C LYS A 54 13.36 4.53 11.55
N GLU A 55 13.47 4.59 10.23
CA GLU A 55 12.40 5.03 9.33
C GLU A 55 11.23 4.05 9.34
N SER A 56 10.03 4.58 9.10
CA SER A 56 8.82 3.79 8.85
C SER A 56 8.43 3.94 7.40
N TRP A 57 8.04 2.84 6.76
CA TRP A 57 7.71 2.79 5.34
C TRP A 57 6.32 2.20 5.15
N LEU A 58 5.50 2.84 4.32
CA LEU A 58 4.23 2.31 3.83
C LEU A 58 4.38 2.04 2.33
N ILE A 59 4.22 0.79 1.93
CA ILE A 59 4.16 0.38 0.53
C ILE A 59 2.69 0.08 0.21
N MET A 60 2.17 0.74 -0.82
CA MET A 60 0.81 0.54 -1.30
C MET A 60 0.85 0.24 -2.80
N LEU A 61 0.26 -0.89 -3.19
CA LEU A 61 0.03 -1.26 -4.57
C LEU A 61 -1.48 -1.15 -4.84
N VAL A 62 -1.84 -0.28 -5.78
CA VAL A 62 -3.23 -0.01 -6.13
C VAL A 62 -3.42 -0.25 -7.62
N GLY A 63 -4.37 -1.12 -7.96
CA GLY A 63 -4.82 -1.25 -9.34
C GLY A 63 -5.63 -0.03 -9.75
N ALA A 64 -5.23 0.63 -10.85
CA ALA A 64 -6.09 1.60 -11.51
C ALA A 64 -7.21 0.83 -12.23
N GLY A 65 -8.47 1.07 -11.84
CA GLY A 65 -9.61 0.41 -12.49
C GLY A 65 -9.62 0.66 -14.00
N GLY A 66 -10.07 -0.34 -14.75
CA GLY A 66 -10.10 -0.35 -16.22
C GLY A 66 -10.87 -1.56 -16.75
N ASN A 67 -11.26 -1.53 -18.03
CA ASN A 67 -11.98 -2.63 -18.70
C ASN A 67 -13.28 -3.10 -18.03
N GLY A 68 -13.98 -2.22 -17.28
CA GLY A 68 -15.24 -2.57 -16.60
C GLY A 68 -15.08 -3.40 -15.32
N LEU A 69 -13.86 -3.49 -14.76
CA LEU A 69 -13.63 -4.17 -13.49
C LEU A 69 -14.25 -3.39 -12.31
N GLU A 70 -15.22 -4.01 -11.64
CA GLU A 70 -15.83 -3.48 -10.40
C GLU A 70 -14.90 -3.58 -9.18
N ARG A 71 -13.89 -4.45 -9.23
CA ARG A 71 -12.92 -4.68 -8.15
C ARG A 71 -11.50 -4.63 -8.68
N VAL A 72 -10.63 -3.95 -7.95
CA VAL A 72 -9.20 -3.78 -8.26
C VAL A 72 -8.35 -4.28 -7.10
N PRO A 73 -7.13 -4.78 -7.37
CA PRO A 73 -6.23 -5.19 -6.30
C PRO A 73 -5.79 -3.98 -5.47
N LEU A 74 -5.86 -4.13 -4.15
CA LEU A 74 -5.22 -3.24 -3.17
C LEU A 74 -4.35 -4.10 -2.27
N VAL A 75 -3.05 -3.82 -2.24
CA VAL A 75 -2.10 -4.41 -1.31
C VAL A 75 -1.46 -3.29 -0.51
N MET A 76 -1.48 -3.42 0.81
CA MET A 76 -0.81 -2.51 1.72
C MET A 76 0.12 -3.31 2.62
N VAL A 77 1.36 -2.84 2.76
CA VAL A 77 2.29 -3.35 3.78
C VAL A 77 3.05 -2.18 4.41
N ALA A 78 3.18 -2.20 5.74
CA ALA A 78 4.00 -1.23 6.45
C ALA A 78 5.17 -1.93 7.15
N TYR A 79 6.29 -1.24 7.20
CA TYR A 79 7.51 -1.67 7.86
C TYR A 79 7.97 -0.61 8.85
N ALA A 80 8.32 -1.05 10.06
CA ALA A 80 8.89 -0.19 11.08
C ALA A 80 9.93 -0.98 11.88
N ARG A 81 11.11 -0.37 12.10
CA ARG A 81 12.20 -0.97 12.89
C ARG A 81 12.61 -2.38 12.43
N GLY A 82 12.57 -2.64 11.12
CA GLY A 82 12.91 -3.95 10.53
C GLY A 82 11.80 -5.01 10.64
N GLY A 83 10.64 -4.66 11.20
CA GLY A 83 9.49 -5.55 11.33
C GLY A 83 8.33 -5.14 10.43
N LEU A 84 7.48 -6.13 10.10
CA LEU A 84 6.18 -5.90 9.48
C LEU A 84 5.21 -5.34 10.53
N VAL A 85 4.57 -4.23 10.18
CA VAL A 85 3.43 -3.68 10.93
C VAL A 85 2.19 -4.42 10.45
N ARG A 86 1.45 -5.04 11.38
CA ARG A 86 0.20 -5.71 11.04
C ARG A 86 -0.87 -4.69 10.67
N PHE A 87 -1.68 -5.00 9.69
CA PHE A 87 -2.84 -4.20 9.39
C PHE A 87 -4.10 -4.88 9.90
N GLY A 88 -5.07 -4.08 10.31
CA GLY A 88 -6.45 -4.51 10.50
C GLY A 88 -7.05 -4.90 9.13
N PRO A 89 -8.18 -5.63 9.15
CA PRO A 89 -8.88 -5.97 7.92
C PRO A 89 -9.25 -4.71 7.12
N ILE A 90 -9.10 -4.79 5.80
CA ILE A 90 -9.61 -3.76 4.89
C ILE A 90 -11.11 -4.03 4.72
N PRO A 91 -11.99 -3.04 4.97
CA PRO A 91 -13.44 -3.20 4.81
C PRO A 91 -13.83 -3.56 3.37
N GLU A 92 -14.89 -4.34 3.19
CA GLU A 92 -15.35 -4.78 1.86
C GLU A 92 -15.84 -3.62 0.99
N GLU A 93 -16.32 -2.54 1.62
CA GLU A 93 -16.77 -1.31 0.98
C GLU A 93 -15.64 -0.31 0.66
N ALA A 94 -14.37 -0.69 0.87
CA ALA A 94 -13.24 0.18 0.56
C ALA A 94 -13.17 0.48 -0.94
N THR A 95 -12.96 1.76 -1.27
CA THR A 95 -12.90 2.23 -2.65
C THR A 95 -11.57 2.91 -2.97
N LEU A 96 -11.27 3.12 -4.26
CA LEU A 96 -10.12 3.90 -4.70
C LEU A 96 -10.08 5.32 -4.10
N ALA A 97 -11.23 5.88 -3.77
CA ALA A 97 -11.32 7.21 -3.16
C ALA A 97 -10.75 7.26 -1.72
N ASP A 98 -10.55 6.10 -1.07
CA ASP A 98 -10.02 6.00 0.29
C ASP A 98 -8.47 5.90 0.32
N VAL A 99 -7.83 5.71 -0.83
CA VAL A 99 -6.35 5.65 -0.96
C VAL A 99 -5.71 6.96 -0.54
N ALA A 100 -6.14 8.08 -1.12
CA ALA A 100 -5.54 9.39 -0.83
C ALA A 100 -5.71 9.79 0.66
N PRO A 101 -6.90 9.67 1.27
CA PRO A 101 -7.05 9.86 2.72
C PRO A 101 -6.13 8.97 3.56
N THR A 102 -5.94 7.70 3.19
CA THR A 102 -5.04 6.78 3.90
C THR A 102 -3.57 7.24 3.82
N VAL A 103 -3.11 7.70 2.66
CA VAL A 103 -1.75 8.26 2.49
C VAL A 103 -1.59 9.56 3.28
N LEU A 104 -2.57 10.46 3.24
CA LEU A 104 -2.53 11.71 4.03
C LEU A 104 -2.47 11.41 5.53
N HIS A 105 -3.20 10.40 6.00
CA HIS A 105 -3.16 9.99 7.39
C HIS A 105 -1.78 9.42 7.79
N TRP A 106 -1.13 8.63 6.91
CA TRP A 106 0.22 8.13 7.15
C TRP A 106 1.23 9.25 7.45
N PHE A 107 1.14 10.37 6.73
CA PHE A 107 1.99 11.55 6.94
C PHE A 107 1.48 12.50 8.04
N ALA A 108 0.45 12.11 8.80
CA ALA A 108 -0.22 12.96 9.78
C ALA A 108 -0.73 14.30 9.21
N LEU A 109 -1.15 14.29 7.95
CA LEU A 109 -1.69 15.44 7.21
C LEU A 109 -3.22 15.45 7.15
N SER A 110 -3.86 14.37 7.64
CA SER A 110 -5.30 14.22 7.57
C SER A 110 -6.01 15.08 8.63
N PRO A 111 -7.02 15.88 8.25
CA PRO A 111 -7.88 16.56 9.22
C PRO A 111 -8.70 15.54 10.00
N HIS A 112 -9.01 15.81 11.27
CA HIS A 112 -9.67 14.87 12.19
C HIS A 112 -10.97 14.22 11.66
N GLY A 113 -11.65 14.85 10.68
CA GLY A 113 -12.87 14.32 10.05
C GLY A 113 -12.65 13.16 9.06
N ASP A 114 -11.44 12.98 8.54
CA ASP A 114 -11.14 11.94 7.54
C ASP A 114 -10.69 10.61 8.18
N ALA A 115 -10.63 10.53 9.50
CA ALA A 115 -10.21 9.34 10.24
C ALA A 115 -11.07 8.10 9.89
N GLN A 116 -12.35 8.29 9.56
CA GLN A 116 -13.27 7.22 9.15
C GLN A 116 -12.94 6.62 7.77
N ARG A 117 -12.12 7.31 6.96
CA ARG A 117 -11.72 6.89 5.61
C ARG A 117 -10.35 6.21 5.57
N VAL A 118 -9.64 6.17 6.69
CA VAL A 118 -8.34 5.51 6.84
C VAL A 118 -8.57 4.01 6.91
N ARG A 119 -7.88 3.25 6.05
CA ARG A 119 -8.06 1.79 5.98
C ARG A 119 -6.83 1.03 6.46
N GLY A 120 -7.06 -0.08 7.16
CA GLY A 120 -6.03 -1.08 7.49
C GLY A 120 -5.02 -0.69 8.57
N MET A 121 -4.79 0.58 8.90
CA MET A 121 -3.66 1.03 9.75
C MET A 121 -3.73 0.74 11.27
N CYS A 122 -4.50 -0.23 11.73
CA CYS A 122 -4.54 -0.64 13.14
C CYS A 122 -3.67 -1.89 13.38
N SER A 123 -2.49 -1.76 14.01
CA SER A 123 -1.63 -2.90 14.35
C SER A 123 -1.56 -3.18 15.85
N THR A 124 -1.48 -4.46 16.21
CA THR A 124 -1.07 -4.95 17.55
C THR A 124 0.45 -5.17 17.70
N GLY A 125 1.24 -4.80 16.69
CA GLY A 125 2.71 -4.83 16.69
C GLY A 125 3.34 -3.51 17.16
N VAL A 126 4.67 -3.37 17.03
CA VAL A 126 5.45 -2.19 17.45
C VAL A 126 4.71 -0.91 17.05
N ALA A 127 4.19 -0.21 18.06
CA ALA A 127 3.21 0.85 17.89
C ALA A 127 3.64 1.87 16.83
N ALA A 128 2.93 1.89 15.70
CA ALA A 128 2.80 3.09 14.91
C ALA A 128 2.02 4.11 15.76
N ILE A 129 2.46 5.36 15.76
CA ILE A 129 2.00 6.43 16.66
C ILE A 129 0.48 6.74 16.51
N SER A 130 -0.21 6.11 15.55
CA SER A 130 -1.60 6.42 15.17
C SER A 130 -2.65 5.34 15.49
N CYS A 131 -2.35 4.33 16.31
CA CYS A 131 -3.38 3.36 16.72
C CYS A 131 -4.06 3.82 18.02
N GLU A 132 -5.35 4.15 17.98
CA GLU A 132 -6.18 4.10 19.18
C GLU A 132 -6.15 2.67 19.74
N ALA A 133 -6.09 2.54 21.06
CA ALA A 133 -5.91 1.27 21.76
C ALA A 133 -7.14 0.35 21.66
N THR A 134 -7.47 -0.16 20.48
CA THR A 134 -8.53 -1.14 20.31
C THR A 134 -7.96 -2.55 20.45
N THR A 135 -8.17 -3.14 21.63
CA THR A 135 -7.72 -4.48 22.04
C THR A 135 -8.66 -5.61 21.62
N ARG A 136 -9.62 -5.36 20.73
CA ARG A 136 -10.58 -6.37 20.26
C ARG A 136 -10.58 -6.42 18.74
N TRP A 137 -9.75 -7.30 18.20
CA TRP A 137 -9.92 -7.81 16.83
C TRP A 137 -10.39 -9.27 16.96
N PRO A 138 -11.33 -9.72 16.10
CA PRO A 138 -11.76 -11.13 16.06
C PRO A 138 -10.60 -12.06 15.67
#